data_AF-M0QGW2-F1
#
_entry.id   AF-M0QGW2-F1
#
_cell.length_a   1.000
_cell.length_b   1.000
_cell.length_c   1.000
_cell.angle_alpha   90.00
_cell.angle_beta   90.00
_cell.angle_gamma   90.00
#
_symmetry.space_group_name_H-M   'P 1'
#
loop_
_entity.id
_entity.type
_entity.pdbx_description
1 polymer ?
#
loop_
_entity_poly.entity_id
_entity_poly.type
_entity_poly.pdbx_seq_one_letter_code
_entity_poly.pdbx_strand_id
1 'polypeptide(L)'
;MAHGLEQSYPLYRALGLASVDHESQFVEHLTEAISLVKVRWIFRDKHGDQLTESNAYYVVRRDEDGLHACVCIQVDNAEKLQALAAKRDIDLGEFTGE
;
A
#
# COMPACT_ATOMS: atom_id res chain seq x y z
N MET A 1 7.67 3.03 8.78
CA MET A 1 6.94 2.21 7.78
C MET A 1 6.77 0.77 8.22
N ALA A 2 7.83 0.03 8.56
CA ALA A 2 7.73 -1.38 9.00
C ALA A 2 6.69 -1.61 10.11
N HIS A 3 6.70 -0.79 11.17
CA HIS A 3 5.74 -0.93 12.27
C HIS A 3 4.27 -0.72 11.88
N GLY A 4 3.98 0.23 10.97
CA GLY A 4 2.60 0.43 10.48
C GLY A 4 2.13 -0.71 9.57
N LEU A 5 3.07 -1.34 8.86
CA LEU A 5 2.78 -2.54 8.07
C LEU A 5 2.52 -3.74 8.99
N GLU A 6 3.32 -3.91 10.05
CA GLU A 6 3.12 -4.97 11.05
C GLU A 6 1.75 -4.87 11.72
N GLN A 7 1.29 -3.66 12.06
CA GLN A 7 -0.03 -3.44 12.66
C GLN A 7 -1.19 -3.76 11.71
N SER A 8 -1.03 -3.45 10.42
CA SER A 8 -2.07 -3.72 9.41
C SER A 8 -1.99 -5.14 8.82
N TYR A 9 -0.89 -5.86 9.05
CA TYR A 9 -0.67 -7.19 8.48
C TYR A 9 -1.73 -8.24 8.88
N PRO A 10 -2.23 -8.30 10.14
CA PRO A 10 -3.32 -9.21 10.50
C PRO A 10 -4.60 -8.99 9.70
N LEU A 11 -4.97 -7.73 9.45
CA LEU A 11 -6.12 -7.38 8.60
C LEU A 11 -5.93 -7.93 7.18
N TYR A 12 -4.78 -7.64 6.58
CA TYR A 12 -4.50 -8.13 5.23
C TYR A 12 -4.53 -9.66 5.14
N ARG A 13 -4.03 -10.37 6.16
CA ARG A 13 -4.10 -11.83 6.24
C ARG A 13 -5.54 -12.33 6.36
N ALA A 14 -6.40 -11.67 7.14
CA ALA A 14 -7.81 -12.00 7.24
C ALA A 14 -8.53 -11.83 5.90
N LEU A 15 -8.18 -10.79 5.14
CA LEU A 15 -8.67 -10.54 3.77
C LEU A 15 -8.13 -11.54 2.72
N GLY A 16 -7.26 -12.47 3.12
CA GLY A 16 -6.70 -13.51 2.28
C GLY A 16 -5.39 -13.16 1.58
N LEU A 17 -4.73 -12.06 1.97
CA LEU A 17 -3.46 -11.66 1.38
C LEU A 17 -2.38 -12.73 1.58
N ALA A 18 -1.72 -13.10 0.48
CA ALA A 18 -0.53 -13.96 0.50
C ALA A 18 0.73 -13.22 0.04
N SER A 19 0.62 -12.35 -0.97
CA SER A 19 1.74 -11.58 -1.49
C SER A 19 1.31 -10.19 -2.00
N VAL A 20 2.30 -9.30 -2.11
CA VAL A 20 2.14 -7.95 -2.61
C VAL A 20 3.17 -7.71 -3.71
N ASP A 21 2.70 -7.34 -4.90
CA ASP A 21 3.51 -6.84 -6.01
C ASP A 21 3.38 -5.32 -6.11
N HIS A 22 4.24 -4.71 -6.93
CA HIS A 22 4.19 -3.29 -7.20
C HIS A 22 4.58 -2.97 -8.64
N GLU A 23 3.97 -1.91 -9.17
CA GLU A 23 4.32 -1.32 -10.45
C GLU A 23 4.61 0.17 -10.24
N SER A 24 5.79 0.64 -10.68
CA SER A 24 6.05 2.07 -10.78
C SER A 24 5.33 2.62 -12.00
N GLN A 25 4.28 3.42 -11.80
CA GLN A 25 3.49 3.99 -12.88
C GLN A 25 4.15 5.23 -13.47
N PHE A 26 4.70 6.10 -12.62
CA PHE A 26 5.52 7.21 -13.08
C PHE A 26 6.49 7.69 -11.99
N VAL A 27 7.56 8.33 -12.44
CA VAL A 27 8.53 9.06 -11.62
C VAL A 27 8.67 10.46 -12.21
N GLU A 28 8.40 11.49 -11.41
CA GLU A 28 8.56 12.88 -11.77
C GLU A 28 9.62 13.53 -10.88
N HIS A 29 10.66 14.09 -11.48
CA HIS A 29 11.71 14.80 -10.75
C HIS A 29 11.23 16.22 -10.44
N LEU A 30 10.98 16.49 -9.15
CA LEU A 30 10.59 17.83 -8.68
C LEU A 30 11.82 18.74 -8.51
N THR A 31 12.94 18.14 -8.07
CA THR A 31 14.27 18.75 -8.00
C THR A 31 15.32 17.66 -8.28
N GLU A 32 16.61 18.02 -8.25
CA GLU A 32 17.71 17.04 -8.36
C GLU A 32 17.70 16.00 -7.24
N ALA A 33 17.23 16.36 -6.04
CA ALA A 33 17.21 15.50 -4.87
C ALA A 33 15.83 14.91 -4.56
N ILE A 34 14.75 15.45 -5.14
CA ILE A 34 13.36 15.09 -4.77
C ILE A 34 12.61 14.60 -6.00
N SER A 35 11.97 13.43 -5.87
CA SER A 35 11.10 12.86 -6.90
C SER A 35 9.74 12.47 -6.34
N LEU A 36 8.69 12.70 -7.12
CA LEU A 36 7.36 12.17 -6.89
C LEU A 36 7.23 10.85 -7.65
N VAL A 37 6.89 9.77 -6.95
CA VAL A 37 6.73 8.43 -7.53
C VAL A 37 5.30 7.97 -7.32
N LYS A 38 4.63 7.59 -8.40
CA LYS A 38 3.33 6.90 -8.31
C LYS A 38 3.55 5.40 -8.41
N VAL A 39 3.08 4.67 -7.40
CA VAL A 39 3.14 3.21 -7.34
C VAL A 39 1.73 2.65 -7.31
N ARG A 40 1.50 1.62 -8.11
CA ARG A 40 0.33 0.75 -7.99
C ARG A 40 0.75 -0.50 -7.25
N TRP A 41 0.17 -0.71 -6.08
CA TRP A 41 0.29 -1.91 -5.28
C TRP A 41 -0.73 -2.94 -5.73
N ILE A 42 -0.32 -4.19 -5.87
CA ILE A 42 -1.19 -5.29 -6.30
C ILE A 42 -1.18 -6.35 -5.21
N PHE A 43 -2.35 -6.63 -4.64
CA PHE A 43 -2.52 -7.56 -3.54
C PHE A 43 -3.05 -8.87 -4.09
N ARG A 44 -2.36 -9.98 -3.81
CA ARG A 44 -2.71 -11.30 -4.32
C ARG A 44 -3.03 -12.29 -3.23
N ASP A 45 -3.91 -13.23 -3.53
CA ASP A 45 -4.20 -14.35 -2.65
C ASP A 45 -3.19 -15.49 -2.82
N LYS A 46 -3.40 -16.58 -2.08
CA LYS A 46 -2.54 -17.77 -2.09
C LYS A 46 -2.50 -18.50 -3.45
N HIS A 47 -3.44 -18.25 -4.34
CA HIS A 47 -3.50 -18.80 -5.69
C HIS A 47 -2.81 -17.89 -6.72
N GLY A 48 -2.41 -16.68 -6.31
CA GLY A 48 -1.82 -15.68 -7.18
C GLY A 48 -2.86 -14.76 -7.83
N ASP A 49 -4.15 -14.97 -7.53
CA ASP A 49 -5.24 -14.16 -8.06
C ASP A 49 -5.27 -12.79 -7.38
N GLN A 50 -5.60 -11.76 -8.15
CA GLN A 50 -5.65 -10.39 -7.63
C GLN A 50 -6.88 -10.21 -6.71
N LEU A 51 -6.62 -9.86 -5.45
CA LEU A 51 -7.64 -9.48 -4.47
C LEU A 51 -8.09 -8.04 -4.67
N THR A 52 -7.12 -7.14 -4.72
CA THR A 52 -7.32 -5.71 -4.88
C THR A 52 -6.01 -5.07 -5.35
N GLU A 53 -6.07 -3.80 -5.66
CA GLU A 53 -4.91 -2.98 -6.00
C GLU A 53 -5.07 -1.61 -5.38
N SER A 54 -3.99 -0.90 -5.05
CA SER A 54 -4.12 0.47 -4.54
C SER A 54 -3.06 1.38 -5.13
N ASN A 55 -3.42 2.63 -5.37
CA ASN A 55 -2.50 3.66 -5.83
C ASN A 55 -1.97 4.45 -4.64
N ALA A 56 -0.66 4.66 -4.62
CA ALA A 56 0.01 5.51 -3.66
C ALA A 56 1.01 6.43 -4.36
N TYR A 57 1.13 7.65 -3.85
CA TYR A 57 2.18 8.58 -4.21
C TYR A 57 3.23 8.64 -3.11
N TYR A 58 4.49 8.61 -3.51
CA TYR A 58 5.64 8.75 -2.63
C TYR A 58 6.42 10.00 -3.01
N VAL A 59 6.73 10.84 -2.02
CA VAL A 59 7.80 11.83 -2.17
C VAL A 59 9.07 11.18 -1.68
N VAL A 60 10.01 10.96 -2.59
CA VAL A 60 11.29 10.32 -2.32
C VAL A 60 12.39 11.37 -2.37
N ARG A 61 13.20 11.44 -1.32
CA ARG A 61 14.41 12.25 -1.27
C ARG A 61 15.63 11.36 -1.42
N ARG A 62 16.58 11.78 -2.24
CA ARG A 62 17.92 11.20 -2.32
C ARG A 62 18.81 11.96 -1.34
N ASP A 63 19.33 11.24 -0.36
CA ASP A 63 20.35 11.70 0.58
C ASP A 63 21.65 10.90 0.35
N GLU A 64 22.71 11.24 1.09
CA GLU A 64 24.03 10.60 0.96
C GLU A 64 24.02 9.10 1.32
N ASP A 65 23.12 8.70 2.22
CA ASP A 65 22.95 7.33 2.70
C ASP A 65 21.90 6.52 1.90
N GLY A 66 21.24 7.14 0.92
CA GLY A 66 20.34 6.46 -0.01
C GLY A 66 19.02 7.19 -0.28
N LEU A 67 18.01 6.41 -0.68
CA LEU A 67 16.67 6.92 -0.97
C LEU A 67 15.78 6.82 0.26
N HIS A 68 15.13 7.92 0.61
CA HIS A 68 14.20 8.01 1.73
C HIS A 68 12.81 8.41 1.25
N ALA A 69 11.81 7.59 1.56
CA ALA A 69 10.41 7.99 1.37
C ALA A 69 10.02 8.96 2.50
N CYS A 70 9.86 10.23 2.16
CA CYS A 70 9.52 11.29 3.10
C CYS A 70 8.01 11.34 3.38
N VAL A 71 7.20 11.09 2.35
CA VAL A 71 5.73 11.15 2.44
C VAL A 71 5.15 9.99 1.65
N CYS A 72 4.12 9.34 2.19
CA CYS A 72 3.29 8.36 1.50
C CYS A 72 1.83 8.86 1.53
N ILE A 73 1.25 9.04 0.35
CA ILE A 73 -0.14 9.48 0.18
C ILE A 73 -0.89 8.31 -0.46
N GLN A 74 -1.74 7.65 0.33
CA GLN A 74 -2.63 6.62 -0.17
C GLN A 74 -3.86 7.28 -0.79
N VAL A 75 -4.19 6.91 -2.03
CA VAL A 75 -5.26 7.57 -2.78
C VAL A 75 -6.59 6.87 -2.59
N ASP A 76 -6.58 5.55 -2.67
CA ASP A 76 -7.79 4.72 -2.78
C ASP A 76 -7.76 3.50 -1.84
N ASN A 77 -6.73 3.36 -1.01
CA ASN A 77 -6.53 2.14 -0.21
C ASN A 77 -7.70 1.89 0.75
N ALA A 78 -8.18 2.90 1.47
CA ALA A 78 -9.27 2.74 2.43
C ALA A 78 -10.57 2.28 1.75
N GLU A 79 -10.97 2.95 0.66
CA GLU A 79 -12.16 2.58 -0.12
C GLU A 79 -12.06 1.15 -0.65
N LYS A 80 -10.90 0.77 -1.19
CA LYS A 80 -10.68 -0.55 -1.78
C LYS A 80 -10.59 -1.66 -0.75
N LEU A 81 -10.07 -1.38 0.44
CA LEU A 81 -10.10 -2.31 1.56
C LEU A 81 -11.52 -2.52 2.05
N GLN A 82 -12.31 -1.45 2.18
CA GLN A 82 -13.72 -1.56 2.54
C GLN A 82 -14.52 -2.38 1.52
N ALA A 83 -14.31 -2.15 0.22
CA ALA A 83 -14.94 -2.94 -0.83
C ALA A 83 -14.52 -4.42 -0.80
N LEU A 84 -13.26 -4.71 -0.48
CA LEU A 84 -12.78 -6.09 -0.36
C LEU A 84 -13.35 -6.79 0.87
N ALA A 85 -13.40 -6.09 2.01
CA ALA A 85 -13.97 -6.62 3.26
C ALA A 85 -15.46 -6.94 3.11
N ALA A 86 -16.24 -6.04 2.50
CA ALA A 86 -17.66 -6.27 2.22
C ALA A 86 -17.89 -7.51 1.31
N LYS A 87 -17.01 -7.76 0.34
CA LYS A 87 -17.09 -8.96 -0.53
C LYS A 87 -16.76 -10.25 0.21
N ARG A 88 -16.03 -10.16 1.33
CA ARG A 88 -15.54 -11.30 2.11
C ARG A 88 -16.30 -11.49 3.42
N ASP A 89 -17.30 -10.67 3.69
CA ASP A 89 -18.08 -10.65 4.93
C ASP A 89 -17.19 -10.46 6.18
N ILE A 90 -16.20 -9.57 6.07
CA ILE A 90 -15.26 -9.23 7.16
C ILE A 90 -15.60 -7.84 7.69
N ASP A 91 -15.70 -7.71 9.01
CA ASP A 91 -15.81 -6.41 9.68
C ASP A 91 -14.41 -5.82 9.89
N LEU A 92 -14.17 -4.64 9.32
CA LEU A 92 -12.90 -3.93 9.48
C LEU A 92 -12.70 -3.38 10.90
N GLY A 93 -13.78 -3.15 11.64
CA GLY A 93 -13.75 -2.64 13.02
C GLY A 93 -13.00 -3.57 13.98
N GLU A 94 -12.95 -4.88 13.70
CA GLU A 94 -12.22 -5.86 14.50
C GLU A 94 -10.69 -5.68 14.43
N PHE A 95 -10.19 -4.92 13.45
CA PHE A 95 -8.76 -4.72 13.19
C PHE A 95 -8.31 -3.27 13.38
N THR A 96 -9.25 -2.32 13.39
CA THR A 96 -9.02 -0.93 13.75
C THR A 96 -9.53 -0.74 15.16
N GLY A 97 -8.74 -1.10 16.16
CA GLY A 97 -9.16 -1.03 17.57
C GLY A 97 -9.74 0.34 17.93
N GLU A 98 -11.05 0.37 18.15
CA GLU A 98 -11.78 1.32 19.00
C GLU A 98 -12.23 0.60 20.28
#